data_AF-A0A150R6B8-F1
#
_entry.id   AF-A0A150R6B8-F1
#
_cell.length_a   1.000
_cell.length_b   1.000
_cell.length_c   1.000
_cell.angle_alpha   90.00
_cell.angle_beta   90.00
_cell.angle_gamma   90.00
#
_symmetry.space_group_name_H-M   'P 1'
#
loop_
_entity.id
_entity.type
_entity.pdbx_description
1 polymer ?
#
loop_
_entity_poly.entity_id
_entity_poly.type
_entity_poly.pdbx_seq_one_letter_code
_entity_poly.pdbx_strand_id
1 'polypeptide(L)'
;EPPPPAETVYIVIHDPPPAAGAAVAADDWVPDEARGDNPFARTRTWIGDYDCPQGTTEMTFRILQVQGDRIKAVFDFRHAASGASGKYLMRGRYDPETRTATFSPGAWLERPPNYVTVSMKGDLALDGSLFAGRIEHPECGAFRLRPAR
;
A
#
# COMPACT_ATOMS: atom_id res chain seq x y z
N GLU A 1 -67.90 16.93 25.49
CA GLU A 1 -67.47 15.89 24.55
C GLU A 1 -65.98 15.69 24.71
N PRO A 2 -65.50 14.54 25.21
CA PRO A 2 -64.07 14.24 25.24
C PRO A 2 -63.60 13.75 23.86
N PRO A 3 -62.36 14.07 23.44
CA PRO A 3 -61.82 13.63 22.16
C PRO A 3 -61.63 12.10 22.13
N PRO A 4 -61.74 11.45 20.95
CA PRO A 4 -61.49 10.03 20.84
C PRO A 4 -60.03 9.70 21.22
N PRO A 5 -59.78 8.55 21.86
CA PRO A 5 -58.43 8.15 22.23
C PRO A 5 -57.57 7.88 20.99
N ALA A 6 -56.31 8.29 21.05
CA ALA A 6 -55.33 8.00 20.01
C ALA A 6 -55.04 6.49 19.94
N GLU A 7 -55.15 5.90 18.75
CA GLU A 7 -54.81 4.50 18.52
C GLU A 7 -53.28 4.32 18.53
N THR A 8 -52.76 3.64 19.55
CA THR A 8 -51.35 3.25 19.61
C THR A 8 -51.13 2.01 18.72
N VAL A 9 -50.40 2.18 17.62
CA VAL A 9 -49.96 1.07 16.77
C VAL A 9 -48.70 0.44 17.39
N TYR A 10 -48.80 -0.81 17.82
CA TYR A 10 -47.65 -1.59 18.29
C TYR A 10 -47.05 -2.38 17.12
N ILE A 11 -45.82 -2.05 16.72
CA ILE A 11 -45.05 -2.88 15.79
C ILE A 11 -44.43 -4.01 16.62
N VAL A 12 -44.98 -5.21 16.50
CA VAL A 12 -44.39 -6.42 17.08
C VAL A 12 -43.26 -6.86 16.15
N ILE A 13 -42.00 -6.58 16.54
CA ILE A 13 -40.84 -7.15 15.87
C ILE A 13 -40.72 -8.59 16.37
N HIS A 14 -41.04 -9.56 15.53
CA HIS A 14 -40.77 -10.96 15.83
C HIS A 14 -39.26 -11.20 15.71
N ASP A 15 -38.64 -11.75 16.75
CA ASP A 15 -37.29 -12.29 16.63
C ASP A 15 -37.30 -13.40 15.56
N PRO A 16 -36.33 -13.41 14.63
CA PRO A 16 -36.21 -14.49 13.67
C PRO A 16 -36.00 -15.81 14.43
N PRO A 17 -36.59 -16.93 13.95
CA PRO A 17 -36.41 -18.22 14.59
C PRO A 17 -34.90 -18.55 14.68
N PRO A 18 -34.44 -19.24 15.74
CA PRO A 18 -33.04 -19.58 15.87
C PRO A 18 -32.66 -20.48 14.70
N ALA A 19 -31.90 -19.92 13.75
CA ALA A 19 -31.31 -20.69 12.69
C ALA A 19 -30.37 -21.72 13.33
N ALA A 20 -30.78 -22.98 13.28
CA ALA A 20 -29.94 -24.11 13.63
C ALA A 20 -28.62 -23.99 12.86
N GLY A 21 -27.52 -23.98 13.61
CA GLY A 21 -26.12 -24.04 13.19
C GLY A 21 -25.84 -23.90 11.70
N ALA A 22 -25.68 -22.66 11.23
CA ALA A 22 -24.87 -22.40 10.05
C ALA A 22 -23.44 -22.16 10.53
N ALA A 23 -22.59 -23.17 10.41
CA ALA A 23 -21.16 -22.95 10.27
C ALA A 23 -20.98 -21.85 9.22
N VAL A 24 -20.17 -20.84 9.51
CA VAL A 24 -19.70 -19.87 8.52
C VAL A 24 -19.14 -20.66 7.35
N ALA A 25 -19.93 -20.79 6.29
CA ALA A 25 -19.47 -21.34 5.05
C ALA A 25 -18.31 -20.44 4.62
N ALA A 26 -17.16 -21.06 4.36
CA ALA A 26 -16.15 -20.43 3.54
C ALA A 26 -16.87 -19.90 2.30
N ASP A 27 -16.84 -18.59 2.12
CA ASP A 27 -17.44 -17.93 0.98
C ASP A 27 -16.57 -18.24 -0.25
N ASP A 28 -16.73 -19.46 -0.77
CA ASP A 28 -16.09 -19.99 -1.99
C ASP A 28 -16.66 -19.31 -3.27
N TRP A 29 -17.34 -18.15 -3.14
CA TRP A 29 -17.91 -17.39 -4.25
C TRP A 29 -17.05 -16.22 -4.73
N VAL A 30 -15.94 -15.91 -4.07
CA VAL A 30 -14.97 -14.95 -4.60
C VAL A 30 -13.86 -15.74 -5.28
N PRO A 31 -13.81 -15.81 -6.63
CA PRO A 31 -12.64 -16.36 -7.31
C PRO A 31 -11.40 -15.65 -6.77
N ASP A 32 -10.30 -16.37 -6.54
CA ASP A 32 -9.02 -15.77 -6.12
C ASP A 32 -8.55 -14.68 -7.13
N GLU A 33 -9.11 -14.68 -8.34
CA GLU A 33 -8.97 -13.69 -9.41
C GLU A 33 -9.56 -12.30 -9.07
N ALA A 34 -10.51 -12.21 -8.13
CA ALA A 34 -11.12 -10.95 -7.69
C ALA A 34 -10.26 -10.18 -6.68
N ARG A 35 -9.18 -10.79 -6.14
CA ARG A 35 -8.08 -10.04 -5.55
C ARG A 35 -7.32 -9.39 -6.69
N GLY A 36 -7.83 -8.24 -7.14
CA GLY A 36 -7.40 -7.56 -8.36
C GLY A 36 -5.89 -7.57 -8.53
N ASP A 37 -5.45 -7.87 -9.76
CA ASP A 37 -4.04 -7.91 -10.15
C ASP A 37 -3.24 -6.80 -9.48
N ASN A 38 -2.22 -7.17 -8.70
CA ASN A 38 -1.32 -6.20 -8.09
C ASN A 38 -0.59 -5.44 -9.21
N PRO A 39 -0.82 -4.12 -9.38
CA PRO A 39 -0.31 -3.39 -10.54
C PRO A 39 1.23 -3.35 -10.60
N PHE A 40 1.91 -3.53 -9.47
CA PHE A 40 3.36 -3.65 -9.42
C PHE A 40 3.89 -4.90 -10.16
N ALA A 41 3.03 -5.87 -10.49
CA ALA A 41 3.40 -7.01 -11.33
C ALA A 41 3.64 -6.60 -12.80
N ARG A 42 3.01 -5.53 -13.26
CA ARG A 42 3.09 -5.03 -14.64
C ARG A 42 4.27 -4.06 -14.82
N THR A 43 4.53 -3.23 -13.81
CA THR A 43 5.62 -2.24 -13.84
C THR A 43 6.78 -2.67 -12.95
N ARG A 44 7.85 -3.17 -13.59
CA ARG A 44 9.03 -3.68 -12.88
C ARG A 44 9.97 -2.61 -12.35
N THR A 45 10.05 -1.45 -13.00
CA THR A 45 11.02 -0.41 -12.63
C THR A 45 10.33 0.93 -12.56
N TRP A 46 10.60 1.64 -11.48
CA TRP A 46 10.11 2.98 -11.21
C TRP A 46 11.30 3.90 -10.95
N ILE A 47 11.27 5.10 -11.51
CA ILE A 47 12.35 6.08 -11.42
C ILE A 47 11.78 7.42 -10.97
N GLY A 48 12.52 8.11 -10.12
CA GLY A 48 12.21 9.48 -9.71
C GLY A 48 13.10 9.86 -8.55
N ASP A 49 12.51 10.46 -7.53
CA ASP A 49 13.25 11.11 -6.46
C ASP A 49 12.47 11.13 -5.15
N TYR A 50 13.21 11.43 -4.08
CA TYR A 50 12.64 11.76 -2.79
C TYR A 50 13.44 12.88 -2.12
N ASP A 51 12.75 13.66 -1.30
CA ASP A 51 13.33 14.80 -0.60
C ASP A 51 13.72 14.42 0.82
N CYS A 52 14.88 14.89 1.27
CA CYS A 52 15.30 14.91 2.67
C CYS A 52 16.01 16.25 2.95
N PRO A 53 16.37 16.60 4.20
CA PRO A 53 16.92 17.92 4.50
C PRO A 53 18.29 18.14 3.85
N GLN A 54 19.02 17.06 3.57
CA GLN A 54 20.26 17.10 2.80
C GLN A 54 20.09 17.44 1.31
N GLY A 55 18.86 17.40 0.79
CA GLY A 55 18.53 17.64 -0.61
C GLY A 55 17.81 16.48 -1.29
N THR A 56 17.43 16.70 -2.54
CA THR A 56 16.76 15.71 -3.40
C THR A 56 17.70 14.56 -3.71
N THR A 57 17.21 13.34 -3.52
CA THR A 57 17.94 12.10 -3.77
C THR A 57 17.25 11.32 -4.88
N GLU A 58 18.01 10.93 -5.90
CA GLU A 58 17.51 10.11 -7.00
C GLU A 58 17.18 8.71 -6.47
N MET A 59 16.09 8.14 -6.96
CA MET A 59 15.63 6.81 -6.58
C MET A 59 15.25 6.00 -7.83
N THR A 60 15.76 4.78 -7.88
CA THR A 60 15.25 3.70 -8.71
C THR A 60 14.66 2.62 -7.82
N PHE A 61 13.36 2.37 -7.97
CA PHE A 61 12.65 1.34 -7.24
C PHE A 61 12.31 0.18 -8.17
N ARG A 62 12.91 -0.99 -7.93
CA ARG A 62 12.82 -2.15 -8.83
C ARG A 62 12.06 -3.29 -8.17
N ILE A 63 10.93 -3.67 -8.77
CA ILE A 63 10.13 -4.82 -8.35
C ILE A 63 10.84 -6.10 -8.79
N LEU A 64 11.19 -6.93 -7.81
CA LEU A 64 11.81 -8.24 -8.03
C LEU A 64 10.75 -9.33 -8.20
N GLN A 65 9.72 -9.29 -7.35
CA GLN A 65 8.70 -10.33 -7.29
C GLN A 65 7.40 -9.77 -6.71
N VAL A 66 6.28 -10.26 -7.24
CA VAL A 66 4.93 -10.03 -6.73
C VAL A 66 4.24 -11.37 -6.50
N GLN A 67 3.60 -11.55 -5.34
CA GLN A 67 2.81 -12.72 -4.97
C GLN A 67 1.54 -12.25 -4.25
N GLY A 68 0.42 -12.15 -4.98
CA GLY A 68 -0.79 -11.51 -4.46
C GLY A 68 -0.53 -10.06 -4.04
N ASP A 69 -0.87 -9.71 -2.80
CA ASP A 69 -0.62 -8.39 -2.20
C ASP A 69 0.86 -8.14 -1.88
N ARG A 70 1.68 -9.20 -1.76
CA ARG A 70 3.07 -9.09 -1.32
C ARG A 70 4.02 -8.72 -2.45
N ILE A 71 4.94 -7.81 -2.15
CA ILE A 71 5.92 -7.29 -3.10
C ILE A 71 7.33 -7.42 -2.50
N LYS A 72 8.28 -7.90 -3.29
CA LYS A 72 9.72 -7.76 -3.01
C LYS A 72 10.31 -6.80 -4.02
N ALA A 73 11.14 -5.88 -3.55
CA ALA A 73 11.76 -4.86 -4.39
C ALA A 73 13.19 -4.54 -3.95
N VAL A 74 13.90 -3.78 -4.78
CA VAL A 74 15.16 -3.10 -4.45
C VAL A 74 14.89 -1.61 -4.43
N PHE A 75 15.32 -0.97 -3.36
CA PHE A 75 15.45 0.48 -3.26
C PHE A 75 16.90 0.83 -3.60
N ASP A 76 17.11 1.56 -4.68
CA ASP A 76 18.42 2.02 -5.18
C ASP A 76 18.41 3.54 -5.18
N PHE A 77 19.32 4.17 -4.43
CA PHE A 77 19.38 5.61 -4.30
C PHE A 77 20.75 6.18 -4.67
N ARG A 78 20.73 7.42 -5.14
CA ARG A 78 21.92 8.21 -5.42
C ARG A 78 21.70 9.66 -5.03
N HIS A 79 22.54 10.16 -4.13
CA HIS A 79 22.55 11.55 -3.72
C HIS A 79 23.73 12.28 -4.37
N ALA A 80 23.44 13.05 -5.43
CA ALA A 80 24.49 13.68 -6.24
C ALA A 80 25.40 14.63 -5.43
N ALA A 81 24.84 15.38 -4.48
CA ALA A 81 25.60 16.38 -3.72
C ALA A 81 26.65 15.77 -2.79
N SER A 82 26.39 14.60 -2.19
CA SER A 82 27.39 13.89 -1.37
C SER A 82 28.16 12.81 -2.12
N GLY A 83 27.73 12.45 -3.33
CA GLY A 83 28.25 11.30 -4.08
C GLY A 83 27.87 9.94 -3.48
N ALA A 84 27.03 9.91 -2.45
CA ALA A 84 26.62 8.67 -1.80
C ALA A 84 25.59 7.91 -2.65
N SER A 85 25.77 6.60 -2.75
CA SER A 85 24.81 5.67 -3.34
C SER A 85 24.65 4.44 -2.47
N GLY A 86 23.49 3.82 -2.53
CA GLY A 86 23.23 2.59 -1.79
C GLY A 86 22.03 1.85 -2.30
N LYS A 87 21.99 0.55 -1.99
CA LYS A 87 20.94 -0.36 -2.45
C LYS A 87 20.54 -1.31 -1.33
N TYR A 88 19.25 -1.50 -1.12
CA TYR A 88 18.76 -2.45 -0.13
C TYR A 88 17.44 -3.09 -0.55
N LEU A 89 17.16 -4.25 0.02
CA LEU A 89 15.93 -4.98 -0.22
C LEU A 89 14.74 -4.31 0.46
N MET A 90 13.59 -4.39 -0.16
CA MET A 90 12.31 -3.92 0.36
C MET A 90 11.29 -5.04 0.32
N ARG A 91 10.46 -5.11 1.36
CA ARG A 91 9.28 -5.98 1.41
C ARG A 91 8.07 -5.12 1.64
N GLY A 92 7.05 -5.28 0.80
CA GLY A 92 5.84 -4.49 0.93
C GLY A 92 4.56 -5.28 0.74
N ARG A 93 3.47 -4.58 1.00
CA ARG A 93 2.11 -5.01 0.74
C ARG A 93 1.36 -3.92 0.00
N TYR A 94 0.54 -4.32 -0.95
CA TYR A 94 -0.37 -3.45 -1.70
C TYR A 94 -1.81 -3.76 -1.31
N ASP A 95 -2.53 -2.72 -0.91
CA ASP A 95 -3.96 -2.77 -0.66
C ASP A 95 -4.70 -2.31 -1.93
N PRO A 96 -5.45 -3.19 -2.61
CA PRO A 96 -6.17 -2.83 -3.82
C PRO A 96 -7.39 -1.93 -3.58
N GLU A 97 -7.98 -1.92 -2.38
CA GLU A 97 -9.15 -1.10 -2.05
C GLU A 97 -8.75 0.37 -1.91
N THR A 98 -7.64 0.62 -1.21
CA THR A 98 -7.13 1.98 -0.97
C THR A 98 -6.09 2.40 -2.01
N ARG A 99 -5.58 1.46 -2.82
CA ARG A 99 -4.45 1.63 -3.76
C ARG A 99 -3.16 2.09 -3.08
N THR A 100 -3.03 1.80 -1.79
CA THR A 100 -1.87 2.16 -0.99
C THR A 100 -0.88 0.99 -0.93
N ALA A 101 0.40 1.28 -1.10
CA ALA A 101 1.48 0.34 -0.87
C ALA A 101 2.35 0.80 0.31
N THR A 102 2.66 -0.14 1.21
CA THR A 102 3.60 0.09 2.32
C THR A 102 4.78 -0.85 2.17
N PHE A 103 5.99 -0.34 2.35
CA PHE A 103 7.23 -1.10 2.25
C PHE A 103 8.11 -0.89 3.47
N SER A 104 8.63 -1.99 4.00
CA SER A 104 9.61 -2.01 5.08
C SER A 104 10.98 -2.48 4.57
N PRO A 105 12.07 -1.91 5.11
CA PRO A 105 13.41 -2.23 4.68
C PRO A 105 13.85 -3.64 5.10
N GLY A 106 14.70 -4.23 4.27
CA GLY A 106 15.39 -5.49 4.50
C GLY A 106 16.90 -5.31 4.48
N ALA A 107 17.62 -6.36 4.06
CA ALA A 107 19.08 -6.34 4.05
C ALA A 107 19.65 -5.34 3.03
N TRP A 108 20.76 -4.71 3.41
CA TRP A 108 21.61 -3.96 2.48
C TRP A 108 22.21 -4.88 1.42
N LEU A 109 22.21 -4.42 0.18
CA LEU A 109 22.95 -4.99 -0.94
C LEU A 109 24.26 -4.21 -1.16
N GLU A 110 24.17 -2.88 -1.02
CA GLU A 110 25.31 -1.95 -1.09
C GLU A 110 25.06 -0.85 -0.05
N ARG A 111 25.90 -0.78 0.98
CA ARG A 111 25.72 0.18 2.09
C ARG A 111 26.83 1.22 2.10
N PRO A 112 26.51 2.51 1.86
CA PRO A 112 27.46 3.59 2.11
C PRO A 112 27.66 3.81 3.62
N PRO A 113 28.83 4.30 4.06
CA PRO A 113 29.07 4.62 5.47
C PRO A 113 28.06 5.62 6.01
N ASN A 114 27.56 5.38 7.23
CA ASN A 114 26.65 6.28 7.96
C ASN A 114 25.23 6.43 7.37
N TYR A 115 24.77 5.49 6.53
CA TYR A 115 23.40 5.47 6.03
C TYR A 115 22.53 4.43 6.74
N VAL A 116 21.26 4.79 6.88
CA VAL A 116 20.19 3.92 7.39
C VAL A 116 19.21 3.59 6.28
N THR A 117 18.54 2.44 6.40
CA THR A 117 17.43 2.08 5.52
C THR A 117 16.13 2.71 6.02
N VAL A 118 15.22 3.05 5.12
CA VAL A 118 13.94 3.68 5.46
C VAL A 118 12.76 2.87 4.92
N SER A 119 11.64 2.93 5.64
CA SER A 119 10.34 2.47 5.16
C SER A 119 9.72 3.53 4.25
N MET A 120 8.75 3.14 3.43
CA MET A 120 7.99 4.08 2.60
C MET A 120 6.54 3.65 2.46
N LYS A 121 5.65 4.64 2.38
CA LYS A 121 4.22 4.45 2.16
C LYS A 121 3.75 5.41 1.08
N GLY A 122 2.98 4.92 0.12
CA GLY A 122 2.42 5.78 -0.92
C GLY A 122 1.26 5.16 -1.67
N ASP A 123 0.69 5.95 -2.55
CA ASP A 123 -0.48 5.62 -3.34
C ASP A 123 -0.10 5.47 -4.81
N LEU A 124 -0.74 4.51 -5.47
CA LEU A 124 -0.58 4.26 -6.89
C LEU A 124 -1.73 4.90 -7.67
N ALA A 125 -1.40 5.81 -8.61
CA ALA A 125 -2.38 6.42 -9.50
C ALA A 125 -3.18 5.37 -10.28
N LEU A 126 -4.46 5.66 -10.58
CA LEU A 126 -5.39 4.71 -11.23
C LEU A 126 -4.84 4.12 -12.53
N ASP A 127 -4.17 4.95 -13.33
CA ASP A 127 -3.56 4.61 -14.61
C ASP A 127 -2.18 3.96 -14.49
N GLY A 128 -1.65 3.80 -13.27
CA GLY A 128 -0.32 3.26 -13.01
C GLY A 128 0.83 4.19 -13.42
N SER A 129 0.56 5.46 -13.73
CA SER A 129 1.57 6.41 -14.23
C SER A 129 2.45 7.02 -13.13
N LEU A 130 1.99 6.97 -11.88
CA LEU A 130 2.64 7.59 -10.74
C LEU A 130 2.48 6.74 -9.48
N PHE A 131 3.58 6.50 -8.79
CA PHE A 131 3.62 5.98 -7.43
C PHE A 131 4.26 7.06 -6.54
N ALA A 132 3.50 7.63 -5.60
CA ALA A 132 3.95 8.77 -4.82
C ALA A 132 3.50 8.65 -3.37
N GLY A 133 4.26 9.22 -2.45
CA GLY A 133 3.98 9.09 -1.03
C GLY A 133 5.05 9.72 -0.16
N ARG A 134 5.31 9.14 1.01
CA ARG A 134 6.27 9.63 1.99
C ARG A 134 7.29 8.56 2.36
N ILE A 135 8.53 8.99 2.55
CA ILE A 135 9.56 8.21 3.23
C ILE A 135 9.28 8.27 4.74
N GLU A 136 9.14 7.13 5.40
CA GLU A 136 8.86 7.06 6.83
C GLU A 136 10.14 7.27 7.65
N HIS A 137 10.68 8.49 7.56
CA HIS A 137 11.78 8.98 8.37
C HIS A 137 11.43 10.40 8.79
N PRO A 138 11.60 10.79 10.09
CA PRO A 138 11.12 12.09 10.60
C PRO A 138 11.63 13.30 9.81
N GLU A 139 12.82 13.17 9.24
CA GLU A 139 13.49 14.24 8.52
C GLU A 139 13.20 14.22 7.01
N CYS A 140 12.77 13.09 6.44
CA CYS A 140 12.55 12.97 5.00
C CYS A 140 11.09 13.27 4.61
N GLY A 141 10.94 13.75 3.38
CA GLY A 141 9.70 14.20 2.80
C GLY A 141 9.06 13.19 1.85
N ALA A 142 8.47 13.75 0.79
CA ALA A 142 7.73 12.98 -0.19
C ALA A 142 8.67 12.28 -1.18
N PHE A 143 8.20 11.18 -1.76
CA PHE A 143 8.78 10.60 -2.97
C PHE A 143 7.80 10.65 -4.12
N ARG A 144 8.33 10.70 -5.35
CA ARG A 144 7.54 10.61 -6.58
C ARG A 144 8.26 9.73 -7.58
N LEU A 145 7.59 8.69 -8.04
CA LEU A 145 8.16 7.70 -8.94
C LEU A 145 7.25 7.47 -10.15
N ARG A 146 7.85 7.38 -11.32
CA ARG A 146 7.15 7.05 -12.58
C ARG A 146 7.70 5.76 -13.17
N PRO A 147 6.90 4.99 -13.93
CA PRO A 147 7.41 3.84 -14.67
C PRO A 147 8.62 4.23 -15.51
N ALA A 148 9.69 3.44 -15.43
CA ALA A 148 10.78 3.53 -16.40
C ALA A 148 10.22 3.18 -17.78
N ARG A 149 10.53 4.00 -18.79
CA ARG A 149 10.18 3.73 -20.19
C ARG A 149 11.02 2.60 -20.77
#